data_AF-A0A6P2HQW2-F1
#
_entry.id   AF-A0A6P2HQW2-F1
#
_cell.length_a   1.000
_cell.length_b   1.000
_cell.length_c   1.000
_cell.angle_alpha   90.00
_cell.angle_beta   90.00
_cell.angle_gamma   90.00
#
_symmetry.space_group_name_H-M   'P 1'
#
loop_
_entity.id
_entity.type
_entity.pdbx_description
1 polymer ?
#
loop_
_entity_poly.entity_id
_entity_poly.type
_entity_poly.pdbx_seq_one_letter_code
_entity_poly.pdbx_strand_id
1 'polypeptide(L)'
;MSCDSPCALIVIALFEKNMEIVMSTHATFTFGLQCGGSVVLYIPHNGYPFDAAVYLLAAHLSNAGAPLVDRFHRVNKVTELTSLEAPKNLSYHYVIDLAGYLFAYQRDSRTGEWMRFFSGHYAEFINEHAPFAAFGDGTLKLIRTSSAGDDREWVTRGQLIARHAAAVAALSSHCERFPEQADAIAGYQDDVDSLAIALHQYNSNNID
;
A
#
# COMPACT_ATOMS: atom_id res chain seq x y z
N MET A 1 -7.68 -38.31 -33.96
CA MET A 1 -6.21 -38.36 -33.72
C MET A 1 -5.91 -37.37 -32.61
N SER A 2 -5.81 -37.87 -31.38
CA SER A 2 -5.43 -37.10 -30.20
C SER A 2 -3.91 -36.92 -30.25
N CYS A 3 -3.44 -35.69 -30.43
CA CYS A 3 -2.05 -35.35 -30.16
C CYS A 3 -1.95 -34.98 -28.68
N ASP A 4 -1.98 -36.00 -27.81
CA ASP A 4 -1.54 -35.87 -26.43
C ASP A 4 -0.02 -35.71 -26.44
N SER A 5 0.44 -34.46 -26.41
CA SER A 5 1.86 -34.14 -26.32
C SER A 5 2.30 -34.24 -24.85
N PRO A 6 3.10 -35.26 -24.46
CA PRO A 6 3.59 -35.42 -23.08
C PRO A 6 4.50 -34.27 -22.62
N CYS A 7 4.93 -33.38 -23.53
CA CYS A 7 5.73 -32.21 -23.21
C CYS A 7 4.96 -31.13 -22.43
N ALA A 8 3.64 -30.97 -22.65
CA ALA A 8 2.87 -29.95 -21.94
C ALA A 8 2.67 -30.31 -20.46
N LEU A 9 2.44 -31.59 -20.16
CA LEU A 9 2.30 -32.10 -18.80
C LEU A 9 3.61 -32.05 -18.00
N ILE A 10 4.76 -32.25 -18.65
CA ILE A 10 6.08 -32.13 -18.00
C ILE A 10 6.40 -30.66 -17.69
N VAL A 11 6.04 -29.72 -18.57
CA VAL A 11 6.24 -28.28 -18.31
C VAL A 11 5.32 -27.78 -17.20
N ILE A 12 4.05 -28.21 -17.16
CA ILE A 12 3.11 -27.84 -16.07
C ILE A 12 3.58 -28.44 -14.74
N ALA A 13 3.97 -29.72 -14.70
CA ALA A 13 4.47 -30.34 -13.48
C ALA A 13 5.81 -29.75 -13.02
N LEU A 14 6.69 -29.30 -13.93
CA LEU A 14 7.91 -28.56 -13.56
C LEU A 14 7.60 -27.13 -13.12
N PHE A 15 6.57 -26.47 -13.65
CA PHE A 15 6.10 -25.16 -13.18
C PHE A 15 5.46 -25.25 -11.80
N GLU A 16 4.64 -26.28 -11.54
CA GLU A 16 4.02 -26.55 -10.24
C GLU A 16 5.07 -26.96 -9.20
N LYS A 17 6.04 -27.81 -9.56
CA LYS A 17 7.13 -28.21 -8.67
C LYS A 17 8.15 -27.09 -8.43
N ASN A 18 8.34 -26.19 -9.39
CA ASN A 18 9.12 -24.97 -9.20
C ASN A 18 8.35 -23.90 -8.42
N MET A 19 7.01 -23.84 -8.52
CA MET A 19 6.16 -23.03 -7.62
C MET A 19 6.19 -23.58 -6.19
N GLU A 20 6.22 -24.89 -5.98
CA GLU A 20 6.43 -25.49 -4.64
C GLU A 20 7.83 -25.22 -4.06
N ILE A 21 8.84 -24.96 -4.90
CA ILE A 21 10.18 -24.55 -4.44
C ILE A 21 10.25 -23.03 -4.17
N VAL A 22 9.22 -22.26 -4.56
CA VAL A 22 9.05 -20.83 -4.23
C VAL A 22 8.38 -20.62 -2.85
N MET A 23 8.00 -21.69 -2.12
CA MET A 23 6.97 -21.67 -1.06
C MET A 23 7.38 -21.50 0.42
N SER A 24 8.48 -20.84 0.79
CA SER A 24 8.64 -20.39 2.20
C SER A 24 9.57 -19.19 2.35
N THR A 25 9.32 -18.14 1.59
CA THR A 25 10.00 -16.86 1.78
C THR A 25 9.32 -16.09 2.91
N HIS A 26 9.92 -16.13 4.09
CA HIS A 26 9.38 -15.50 5.29
C HIS A 26 9.83 -14.04 5.39
N ALA A 27 8.92 -13.17 5.82
CA ALA A 27 9.20 -11.76 6.04
C ALA A 27 8.63 -11.26 7.36
N THR A 28 9.20 -10.17 7.86
CA THR A 28 8.61 -9.37 8.93
C THR A 28 8.42 -7.93 8.49
N PHE A 29 7.35 -7.32 8.99
CA PHE A 29 7.06 -5.90 8.89
C PHE A 29 7.06 -5.30 10.30
N THR A 30 8.01 -4.43 10.57
CA THR A 30 8.11 -3.68 11.81
C THR A 30 7.54 -2.29 11.60
N PHE A 31 6.57 -1.88 12.40
CA PHE A 31 5.95 -0.56 12.35
C PHE A 31 6.23 0.20 13.64
N GLY A 32 6.73 1.43 13.54
CA GLY A 32 6.85 2.35 14.69
C GLY A 32 5.48 2.76 15.25
N LEU A 33 5.38 2.94 16.56
CA LEU A 33 4.16 3.38 17.25
C LEU A 33 4.29 4.79 17.82
N GLN A 34 3.19 5.56 17.81
CA GLN A 34 3.17 6.95 18.27
C GLN A 34 3.52 7.08 19.77
N CYS A 35 3.13 6.10 20.58
CA CYS A 35 3.43 6.03 22.00
C CYS A 35 4.84 5.49 22.31
N GLY A 36 5.68 5.31 21.29
CA GLY A 36 6.98 4.65 21.40
C GLY A 36 6.89 3.14 21.22
N GLY A 37 8.01 2.53 20.83
CA GLY A 37 8.09 1.10 20.53
C GLY A 37 7.72 0.75 19.08
N SER A 38 7.52 -0.54 18.82
CA SER A 38 7.17 -1.04 17.49
C SER A 38 6.32 -2.31 17.57
N VAL A 39 5.55 -2.57 16.52
CA VAL A 39 4.83 -3.82 16.30
C VAL A 39 5.51 -4.58 15.18
N VAL A 40 5.71 -5.88 15.37
CA VAL A 40 6.25 -6.77 14.35
C VAL A 40 5.15 -7.72 13.87
N LEU A 41 4.88 -7.68 12.58
CA LEU A 41 3.97 -8.59 11.90
C LEU A 41 4.79 -9.55 11.05
N TYR A 42 4.54 -10.84 11.23
CA TYR A 42 5.20 -11.92 10.50
C TYR A 42 4.33 -12.37 9.32
N ILE A 43 4.95 -12.60 8.18
CA ILE A 43 4.31 -13.22 7.02
C ILE A 43 5.04 -14.52 6.70
N PRO A 44 4.35 -15.68 6.78
CA PRO A 44 5.00 -16.97 6.63
C PRO A 44 5.41 -17.28 5.18
N HIS A 45 4.75 -16.66 4.19
CA HIS A 45 5.02 -16.87 2.77
C HIS A 45 4.97 -15.55 2.02
N ASN A 46 5.52 -15.49 0.80
CA ASN A 46 5.44 -14.31 -0.06
C ASN A 46 6.11 -13.08 0.57
N GLY A 47 7.31 -13.26 1.12
CA GLY A 47 8.10 -12.18 1.70
C GLY A 47 8.88 -11.33 0.68
N TYR A 48 8.82 -11.67 -0.61
CA TYR A 48 9.56 -10.97 -1.66
C TYR A 48 9.11 -9.50 -1.80
N PRO A 49 9.97 -8.63 -2.36
CA PRO A 49 9.65 -7.20 -2.44
C PRO A 49 8.37 -6.90 -3.24
N PHE A 50 8.10 -7.69 -4.28
CA PHE A 50 6.87 -7.65 -5.06
C PHE A 50 5.61 -7.87 -4.21
N ASP A 51 5.59 -8.96 -3.43
CA ASP A 51 4.45 -9.31 -2.58
C ASP A 51 4.31 -8.34 -1.40
N ALA A 52 5.44 -7.93 -0.82
CA ALA A 52 5.49 -6.92 0.23
C ALA A 52 4.83 -5.61 -0.20
N ALA A 53 5.08 -5.18 -1.45
CA ALA A 53 4.47 -4.00 -2.03
C ALA A 53 2.94 -4.16 -2.18
N VAL A 54 2.46 -5.35 -2.54
CA VAL A 54 1.01 -5.65 -2.60
C VAL A 54 0.37 -5.57 -1.21
N TYR A 55 0.99 -6.12 -0.17
CA TYR A 55 0.48 -6.03 1.21
C TYR A 55 0.43 -4.59 1.72
N LEU A 56 1.45 -3.78 1.41
CA LEU A 56 1.49 -2.37 1.76
C LEU A 56 0.47 -1.55 0.97
N LEU A 57 0.28 -1.85 -0.32
CA LEU A 57 -0.75 -1.20 -1.15
C LEU A 57 -2.15 -1.50 -0.64
N ALA A 58 -2.46 -2.76 -0.29
CA ALA A 58 -3.74 -3.11 0.31
C ALA A 58 -4.00 -2.32 1.61
N ALA A 59 -2.99 -2.19 2.47
CA ALA A 59 -3.07 -1.40 3.70
C ALA A 59 -3.28 0.10 3.41
N HIS A 60 -2.60 0.63 2.40
CA HIS A 60 -2.68 2.02 1.98
C HIS A 60 -4.09 2.38 1.45
N LEU A 61 -4.66 1.50 0.61
CA LEU A 61 -5.98 1.67 0.01
C LEU A 61 -7.13 1.46 1.01
N SER A 62 -6.87 0.83 2.16
CA SER A 62 -7.86 0.68 3.23
C SER A 62 -8.28 2.06 3.77
N ASN A 63 -9.53 2.45 3.50
CA ASN A 63 -10.14 3.73 3.85
C ASN A 63 -10.45 3.90 5.35
N ALA A 64 -9.65 3.32 6.24
CA ALA A 64 -9.83 3.45 7.68
C ALA A 64 -8.98 4.63 8.19
N GLY A 65 -9.54 5.50 9.03
CA GLY A 65 -8.81 6.56 9.74
C GLY A 65 -7.87 6.03 10.84
N ALA A 66 -7.30 4.85 10.63
CA ALA A 66 -6.43 4.15 11.56
C ALA A 66 -4.96 4.21 11.10
N PRO A 67 -3.99 4.09 12.03
CA PRO A 67 -2.57 3.97 11.70
C PRO A 67 -2.29 2.88 10.65
N LEU A 68 -1.21 3.03 9.89
CA LEU A 68 -0.85 2.08 8.83
C LEU A 68 -0.74 0.64 9.33
N VAL A 69 -0.17 0.42 10.52
CA VAL A 69 -0.04 -0.92 11.12
C VAL A 69 -1.40 -1.60 11.35
N ASP A 70 -2.40 -0.85 11.83
CA ASP A 70 -3.73 -1.38 12.07
C ASP A 70 -4.43 -1.73 10.76
N ARG A 71 -4.27 -0.87 9.75
CA ARG A 71 -4.79 -1.13 8.40
C ARG A 71 -4.14 -2.37 7.81
N PHE A 72 -2.81 -2.47 7.92
CA PHE A 72 -2.03 -3.59 7.42
C PHE A 72 -2.47 -4.92 8.05
N HIS A 73 -2.55 -4.98 9.38
CA HIS A 73 -2.99 -6.19 10.08
C HIS A 73 -4.44 -6.58 9.71
N ARG A 74 -5.35 -5.61 9.54
CA ARG A 74 -6.76 -5.89 9.20
C ARG A 74 -6.95 -6.47 7.80
N VAL A 75 -6.26 -5.91 6.80
CA VAL A 75 -6.45 -6.33 5.41
C VAL A 75 -5.63 -7.57 5.05
N ASN A 76 -4.46 -7.75 5.68
CA ASN A 76 -3.56 -8.85 5.40
C ASN A 76 -3.77 -9.99 6.41
N LYS A 77 -4.87 -10.75 6.24
CA LYS A 77 -5.28 -11.81 7.19
C LYS A 77 -4.27 -12.93 7.43
N VAL A 78 -3.26 -13.04 6.57
CA VAL A 78 -2.17 -14.02 6.68
C VAL A 78 -1.06 -13.57 7.63
N THR A 79 -1.10 -12.33 8.13
CA THR A 79 -0.09 -11.81 9.05
C THR A 79 -0.33 -12.31 10.46
N GLU A 80 0.74 -12.71 11.13
CA GLU A 80 0.72 -13.11 12.54
C GLU A 80 1.44 -12.04 13.39
N LEU A 81 0.83 -11.65 14.51
CA LEU A 81 1.50 -10.78 15.48
C LEU A 81 2.59 -11.60 16.18
N THR A 82 3.85 -11.20 16.03
CA THR A 82 4.98 -11.91 16.64
C THR A 82 5.61 -11.11 17.77
N SER A 83 6.24 -11.81 18.71
CA SER A 83 7.11 -11.18 19.72
C SER A 83 8.38 -10.65 19.05
N LEU A 84 9.14 -9.83 19.79
CA LEU A 84 10.38 -9.20 19.31
C LEU A 84 11.49 -10.22 18.94
N GLU A 85 11.37 -11.48 19.35
CA GLU A 85 12.28 -12.53 18.92
C GLU A 85 12.01 -12.87 17.45
N ALA A 86 12.90 -12.39 16.58
CA ALA A 86 12.80 -12.60 15.15
C ALA A 86 12.72 -14.11 14.83
N PRO A 87 11.76 -14.55 14.02
CA PRO A 87 11.71 -15.92 13.51
C PRO A 87 13.07 -16.32 12.92
N LYS A 88 13.58 -17.52 13.25
CA LYS A 88 14.96 -17.92 12.90
C LYS A 88 15.22 -17.99 11.38
N ASN A 89 14.15 -18.06 10.58
CA ASN A 89 14.17 -18.32 9.15
C ASN A 89 13.67 -17.15 8.28
N LEU A 90 13.93 -15.90 8.69
CA LEU A 90 13.58 -14.74 7.86
C LEU A 90 14.50 -14.60 6.64
N SER A 91 13.87 -14.32 5.49
CA SER A 91 14.54 -13.95 4.24
C SER A 91 14.51 -12.45 4.02
N TYR A 92 13.44 -11.79 4.45
CA TYR A 92 13.22 -10.35 4.28
C TYR A 92 12.79 -9.68 5.58
N HIS A 93 13.13 -8.40 5.69
CA HIS A 93 12.75 -7.56 6.81
C HIS A 93 12.41 -6.15 6.32
N TYR A 94 11.24 -5.66 6.68
CA TYR A 94 10.72 -4.35 6.29
C TYR A 94 10.48 -3.53 7.55
N VAL A 95 11.08 -2.36 7.67
CA VAL A 95 10.95 -1.47 8.83
C VAL A 95 10.37 -0.15 8.40
N ILE A 96 9.19 0.20 8.93
CA ILE A 96 8.44 1.41 8.59
C ILE A 96 8.31 2.27 9.84
N ASP A 97 8.75 3.53 9.74
CA ASP A 97 8.61 4.49 10.84
C ASP A 97 7.24 5.21 10.83
N LEU A 98 7.07 6.14 11.78
CA LEU A 98 5.84 6.91 11.92
C LEU A 98 5.57 7.88 10.76
N ALA A 99 6.62 8.31 10.05
CA ALA A 99 6.52 9.16 8.88
C ALA A 99 6.27 8.37 7.59
N GLY A 100 6.21 7.03 7.67
CA GLY A 100 6.07 6.16 6.51
C GLY A 100 7.38 5.90 5.77
N TYR A 101 8.52 6.23 6.36
CA TYR A 101 9.82 5.90 5.78
C TYR A 101 10.11 4.41 5.99
N LEU A 102 10.39 3.71 4.89
CA LEU A 102 10.63 2.28 4.81
C LEU A 102 12.12 1.99 4.56
N PHE A 103 12.68 1.11 5.38
CA PHE A 103 13.93 0.41 5.11
C PHE A 103 13.64 -1.06 4.83
N ALA A 104 14.06 -1.55 3.66
CA ALA A 104 13.90 -2.96 3.31
C ALA A 104 15.25 -3.68 3.24
N TYR A 105 15.29 -4.85 3.87
CA TYR A 105 16.48 -5.68 4.00
C TYR A 105 16.22 -7.09 3.47
N GLN A 106 17.23 -7.65 2.82
CA GLN A 106 17.27 -9.04 2.41
C GLN A 106 18.42 -9.73 3.15
N ARG A 107 18.18 -10.95 3.61
CA ARG A 107 19.21 -11.76 4.23
C ARG A 107 20.04 -12.46 3.15
N ASP A 108 21.35 -12.23 3.14
CA ASP A 108 22.28 -12.98 2.30
C ASP A 108 22.27 -14.45 2.74
N SER A 109 21.99 -15.36 1.80
CA SER A 109 21.87 -16.79 2.11
C SER A 109 23.20 -17.47 2.40
N ARG A 110 24.32 -16.87 2.02
CA ARG A 110 25.67 -17.40 2.18
C ARG A 110 26.34 -16.86 3.45
N THR A 111 26.23 -15.56 3.72
CA THR A 111 26.87 -14.92 4.87
C THR A 111 25.93 -14.81 6.07
N GLY A 112 24.62 -14.86 5.84
CA GLY A 112 23.60 -14.65 6.87
C GLY A 112 23.41 -13.18 7.25
N GLU A 113 24.14 -12.26 6.60
CA GLU A 113 24.10 -10.81 6.86
C GLU A 113 22.86 -10.17 6.24
N TRP A 114 22.41 -9.08 6.85
CA TRP A 114 21.31 -8.26 6.33
C TRP A 114 21.82 -7.18 5.40
N MET A 115 21.42 -7.23 4.14
CA MET A 115 21.71 -6.21 3.14
C MET A 115 20.49 -5.33 2.93
N ARG A 116 20.64 -4.03 3.13
CA ARG A 116 19.59 -3.06 2.79
C ARG A 116 19.54 -2.88 1.28
N PHE A 117 18.39 -3.13 0.68
CA PHE A 117 18.19 -2.96 -0.77
C PHE A 117 17.25 -1.80 -1.12
N PHE A 118 16.50 -1.27 -0.15
CA PHE A 118 15.63 -0.11 -0.34
C PHE A 118 15.67 0.85 0.86
N SER A 119 15.54 2.14 0.59
CA SER A 119 15.42 3.22 1.57
C SER A 119 14.63 4.37 0.95
N GLY A 120 13.43 4.65 1.47
CA GLY A 120 12.53 5.65 0.89
C GLY A 120 11.16 5.62 1.56
N HIS A 121 10.20 6.41 1.10
CA HIS A 121 8.83 6.31 1.61
C HIS A 121 8.17 5.00 1.13
N TYR A 122 7.32 4.36 1.95
CA TYR A 122 6.69 3.08 1.57
C TYR A 122 5.85 3.17 0.28
N ALA A 123 5.33 4.35 -0.04
CA ALA A 123 4.61 4.59 -1.31
C ALA A 123 5.53 4.52 -2.54
N GLU A 124 6.79 4.96 -2.41
CA GLU A 124 7.78 4.85 -3.47
C GLU A 124 8.15 3.38 -3.68
N PHE A 125 8.33 2.63 -2.59
CA PHE A 125 8.52 1.18 -2.64
C PHE A 125 7.36 0.47 -3.34
N ILE A 126 6.12 0.84 -2.99
CA ILE A 126 4.92 0.31 -3.66
C ILE A 126 5.00 0.58 -5.17
N ASN A 127 5.24 1.83 -5.58
CA ASN A 127 5.34 2.20 -6.99
C ASN A 127 6.43 1.44 -7.76
N GLU A 128 7.57 1.19 -7.10
CA GLU A 128 8.70 0.50 -7.72
C GLU A 128 8.47 -1.01 -7.85
N HIS A 129 7.72 -1.63 -6.93
CA HIS A 129 7.72 -3.10 -6.79
C HIS A 129 6.36 -3.77 -6.97
N ALA A 130 5.24 -3.07 -6.76
CA ALA A 130 3.92 -3.66 -6.96
C ALA A 130 3.65 -3.90 -8.46
N PRO A 131 2.95 -4.98 -8.82
CA PRO A 131 2.56 -5.21 -10.21
C PRO A 131 1.64 -4.08 -10.69
N PHE A 132 1.81 -3.66 -11.95
CA PHE A 132 0.95 -2.65 -12.58
C PHE A 132 -0.55 -2.96 -12.41
N ALA A 133 -0.92 -4.24 -12.52
CA ALA A 133 -2.30 -4.71 -12.36
C ALA A 133 -2.90 -4.43 -10.97
N ALA A 134 -2.09 -4.28 -9.92
CA ALA A 134 -2.57 -3.98 -8.57
C ALA A 134 -2.93 -2.50 -8.36
N PHE A 135 -2.44 -1.59 -9.22
CA PHE A 135 -2.72 -0.16 -9.08
C PHE A 135 -4.10 0.27 -9.55
N GLY A 136 -4.77 -0.54 -10.38
CA GLY A 136 -6.09 -0.22 -10.94
C GLY A 136 -6.10 1.13 -11.66
N ASP A 137 -6.44 2.19 -10.91
CA ASP A 137 -6.66 3.56 -11.39
C ASP A 137 -5.41 4.46 -11.41
N GLY A 138 -4.25 3.96 -10.98
CA GLY A 138 -2.96 4.66 -11.13
C GLY A 138 -2.00 4.49 -9.96
N THR A 139 -0.74 4.85 -10.19
CA THR A 139 0.33 4.80 -9.17
C THR A 139 0.09 5.80 -8.03
N LEU A 140 0.77 5.61 -6.91
CA LEU A 140 0.71 6.55 -5.80
C LEU A 140 1.47 7.83 -6.19
N LYS A 141 0.84 8.99 -6.02
CA LYS A 141 1.50 10.29 -6.19
C LYS A 141 1.33 11.12 -4.93
N LEU A 142 2.35 11.88 -4.58
CA LEU A 142 2.30 12.85 -3.50
C LEU A 142 1.55 14.10 -3.98
N ILE A 143 0.30 14.26 -3.55
CA ILE A 143 -0.61 15.32 -4.00
C ILE A 143 -1.09 16.12 -2.79
N ARG A 144 -1.25 17.42 -2.98
CA ARG A 144 -1.90 18.28 -2.00
C ARG A 144 -3.41 18.17 -2.15
N THR A 145 -4.10 17.72 -1.12
CA THR A 145 -5.56 17.47 -1.15
C THR A 145 -6.36 18.47 -0.35
N SER A 146 -5.72 19.27 0.50
CA SER A 146 -6.37 20.35 1.25
C SER A 146 -5.89 21.74 0.82
N SER A 147 -6.80 22.71 0.89
CA SER A 147 -6.51 24.13 0.70
C SER A 147 -5.77 24.73 1.90
N ALA A 148 -6.01 24.20 3.11
CA ALA A 148 -5.42 24.67 4.36
C ALA A 148 -4.09 23.98 4.69
N GLY A 149 -2.97 24.64 4.37
CA GLY A 149 -1.62 24.18 4.73
C GLY A 149 -0.90 23.37 3.64
N ASP A 150 0.29 22.85 3.95
CA ASP A 150 1.09 21.99 3.05
C ASP A 150 0.83 20.50 3.35
N ASP A 151 -0.46 20.11 3.39
CA ASP A 151 -0.83 18.72 3.62
C ASP A 151 -0.79 17.96 2.30
N ARG A 152 0.34 17.30 2.06
CA ARG A 152 0.53 16.41 0.92
C ARG A 152 0.42 14.98 1.38
N GLU A 153 -0.39 14.21 0.68
CA GLU A 153 -0.55 12.78 0.93
C GLU A 153 -0.28 11.97 -0.34
N TRP A 154 0.20 10.74 -0.13
CA TRP A 154 0.30 9.77 -1.20
C TRP A 154 -1.09 9.23 -1.50
N VAL A 155 -1.55 9.39 -2.74
CA VAL A 155 -2.88 8.95 -3.17
C VAL A 155 -2.83 8.36 -4.58
N THR A 156 -3.74 7.44 -4.84
CA THR A 156 -4.09 7.00 -6.20
C THR A 156 -5.13 7.94 -6.81
N ARG A 157 -5.24 7.93 -8.14
CA ARG A 157 -6.31 8.63 -8.85
C ARG A 157 -7.70 8.15 -8.39
N GLY A 158 -7.86 6.84 -8.20
CA GLY A 158 -9.11 6.22 -7.77
C GLY A 158 -9.58 6.74 -6.41
N GLN A 159 -8.66 6.87 -5.44
CA GLN A 159 -8.97 7.48 -4.13
C GLN A 159 -9.44 8.93 -4.27
N LEU A 160 -8.77 9.74 -5.10
CA LEU A 160 -9.18 11.12 -5.35
C LEU A 160 -10.57 11.21 -5.99
N ILE A 161 -10.88 10.36 -6.96
CA ILE A 161 -12.20 10.31 -7.60
C ILE A 161 -13.28 9.94 -6.59
N ALA A 162 -13.03 8.90 -5.79
CA ALA A 162 -13.99 8.44 -4.77
C ALA A 162 -14.24 9.52 -3.71
N ARG A 163 -13.20 10.20 -3.25
CA ARG A 163 -13.31 11.31 -2.28
C ARG A 163 -14.04 12.50 -2.87
N HIS A 164 -13.73 12.90 -4.10
CA HIS A 164 -14.42 14.00 -4.79
C HIS A 164 -15.91 13.69 -4.96
N ALA A 165 -16.27 12.48 -5.39
CA ALA A 165 -17.66 12.06 -5.51
C ALA A 165 -18.39 12.07 -4.16
N ALA A 166 -17.74 11.63 -3.08
CA ALA A 166 -18.29 11.69 -1.72
C ALA A 166 -18.49 13.14 -1.24
N ALA A 167 -17.56 14.04 -1.52
CA ALA A 167 -17.66 15.46 -1.16
C ALA A 167 -18.82 16.14 -1.90
N VAL A 168 -18.97 15.88 -3.22
CA VAL A 168 -20.11 16.39 -4.00
C VAL A 168 -21.44 15.89 -3.45
N ALA A 169 -21.53 14.62 -3.08
CA ALA A 169 -22.74 14.05 -2.47
C ALA A 169 -23.04 14.67 -1.10
N ALA A 170 -22.01 14.91 -0.28
CA ALA A 170 -22.15 15.57 1.02
C ALA A 170 -22.64 17.01 0.87
N LEU A 171 -22.05 17.79 -0.05
CA LEU A 171 -22.48 19.15 -0.37
C LEU A 171 -23.95 19.17 -0.80
N SER A 172 -24.34 18.32 -1.76
CA SER A 172 -25.73 18.23 -2.22
C SER A 172 -26.69 17.91 -1.08
N SER A 173 -26.35 16.93 -0.24
CA SER A 173 -27.18 16.55 0.91
C SER A 173 -27.29 17.68 1.94
N HIS A 174 -26.23 18.47 2.14
CA HIS A 174 -26.24 19.59 3.10
C HIS A 174 -27.06 20.76 2.58
N CYS A 175 -26.92 21.13 1.31
CA CYS A 175 -27.72 22.16 0.64
C CYS A 175 -29.23 21.85 0.71
N GLU A 176 -29.61 20.58 0.56
CA GLU A 176 -31.02 20.15 0.67
C GLU A 176 -31.56 20.24 2.11
N ARG A 177 -30.73 19.94 3.11
CA ARG A 177 -31.16 19.85 4.51
C ARG A 177 -31.10 21.18 5.26
N PHE A 178 -30.13 22.02 4.93
CA PHE A 178 -29.80 23.24 5.67
C PHE A 178 -29.44 24.39 4.70
N PRO A 179 -30.34 24.77 3.77
CA PRO A 179 -30.06 25.78 2.75
C PRO A 179 -29.69 27.16 3.33
N GLU A 180 -30.09 27.45 4.56
CA GLU A 180 -29.80 28.71 5.27
C GLU A 180 -28.37 28.80 5.83
N GLN A 181 -27.64 27.68 5.92
CA GLN A 181 -26.29 27.63 6.51
C GLN A 181 -25.21 27.95 5.47
N ALA A 182 -25.23 29.18 4.94
CA ALA A 182 -24.33 29.61 3.86
C ALA A 182 -22.84 29.37 4.14
N ASP A 183 -22.38 29.64 5.36
CA ASP A 183 -20.97 29.44 5.74
C ASP A 183 -20.56 27.96 5.72
N ALA A 184 -21.45 27.06 6.17
CA ALA A 184 -21.20 25.63 6.12
C ALA A 184 -21.18 25.11 4.68
N ILE A 185 -22.12 25.58 3.85
CA ILE A 185 -22.18 25.26 2.42
C ILE A 185 -20.90 25.70 1.70
N ALA A 186 -20.39 26.90 2.00
CA ALA A 186 -19.13 27.38 1.46
C ALA A 186 -17.95 26.45 1.82
N GLY A 187 -17.89 25.97 3.07
CA GLY A 187 -16.87 24.99 3.48
C GLY A 187 -16.95 23.67 2.70
N TYR A 188 -18.15 23.12 2.49
CA TYR A 188 -18.32 21.92 1.65
C TYR A 188 -17.93 22.18 0.19
N GLN A 189 -18.21 23.37 -0.34
CA GLN A 189 -17.81 23.76 -1.69
C GLN A 189 -16.28 23.85 -1.80
N ASP A 190 -15.61 24.44 -0.81
CA ASP A 190 -14.15 24.53 -0.76
C ASP A 190 -13.49 23.14 -0.77
N ASP A 191 -14.08 22.15 -0.08
CA ASP A 191 -13.63 20.76 -0.09
C ASP A 191 -13.77 20.12 -1.48
N VAL A 192 -14.90 20.33 -2.15
CA VAL A 192 -15.15 19.86 -3.52
C VAL A 192 -14.12 20.46 -4.49
N ASP A 193 -13.93 21.78 -4.43
CA ASP A 193 -13.02 22.51 -5.31
C ASP A 193 -11.57 22.09 -5.07
N SER A 194 -11.17 21.90 -3.81
CA SER A 194 -9.84 21.41 -3.43
C SER A 194 -9.55 20.03 -4.02
N LEU A 195 -10.51 19.10 -3.93
CA LEU A 195 -10.38 17.76 -4.49
C LEU A 195 -10.38 17.78 -6.03
N ALA A 196 -11.12 18.68 -6.66
CA ALA A 196 -11.10 18.87 -8.11
C ALA A 196 -9.72 19.37 -8.59
N ILE A 197 -9.11 20.31 -7.86
CA ILE A 197 -7.74 20.78 -8.12
C ILE A 197 -6.74 19.63 -7.93
N ALA A 198 -6.85 18.86 -6.85
CA ALA A 198 -5.99 17.71 -6.60
C ALA A 198 -6.06 16.66 -7.72
N LEU A 199 -7.26 16.38 -8.24
CA LEU A 199 -7.46 15.51 -9.40
C LEU A 199 -6.78 16.06 -10.66
N HIS A 200 -6.89 17.36 -10.91
CA HIS A 200 -6.19 18.00 -12.01
C HIS A 200 -4.67 17.87 -11.85
N GLN A 201 -4.13 18.19 -10.67
CA GLN A 201 -2.69 18.06 -10.38
C GLN A 201 -2.19 16.64 -10.60
N TYR A 202 -2.93 15.63 -10.14
CA TYR A 202 -2.59 14.23 -10.33
C TYR A 202 -2.44 13.87 -11.82
N ASN A 203 -3.38 14.34 -12.66
CA ASN A 203 -3.37 14.08 -14.10
C ASN A 203 -2.29 14.88 -14.84
N SER A 204 -1.96 16.09 -14.39
CA SER A 204 -0.94 16.95 -15.01
C SER A 204 0.49 16.53 -14.67
N ASN A 205 0.72 15.95 -13.49
CA ASN A 205 2.01 15.38 -13.09
C ASN A 205 2.31 14.03 -13.80
N ASN A 206 1.88 13.88 -15.06
CA ASN A 206 2.19 12.76 -15.96
C ASN A 206 3.18 13.17 -17.06
N ILE A 207 3.83 14.33 -16.93
CA ILE A 207 4.85 14.79 -17.87
C ILE A 207 6.24 14.50 -17.26
N ASP A 208 6.81 13.38 -17.75
CA ASP A 208 8.20 12.88 -17.68
C ASP A 208 8.88 12.69 -16.30
#